data_AF-A0A4Q0J027-F1
#
_entry.id   AF-A0A4Q0J027-F1
#
_cell.length_a   1.000
_cell.length_b   1.000
_cell.length_c   1.000
_cell.angle_alpha   90.00
_cell.angle_beta   90.00
_cell.angle_gamma   90.00
#
_symmetry.space_group_name_H-M   'P 1'
#
loop_
_entity.id
_entity.type
_entity.pdbx_description
1 polymer ?
#
loop_
_entity_poly.entity_id
_entity_poly.type
_entity_poly.pdbx_seq_one_letter_code
_entity_poly.pdbx_strand_id
1 'polypeptide(L)'
;MAIDVKSLTQIISDFRKLQSKDSVSPESLGAILQRIADLLATAGTSDTVTAIQTLLNGFKAAGQAVCSIEQGAADRNNILANIKAVDLGNGSITTASNNLFIKQATTERAGAMRAQQVVDLNNARNRIAEILPLLEKIQAKLGMTDGTKGLYNTAQISVAVVNGTLRIYGAQQLIADGYVPYLFRHTRKRNQWGDKLVIEAGGATKKYCDKRKGWNLYGSVHSVKISGSTLSFSTNPKTEQTTVAIGYSTSPDALVTVHTRRDGTPSIGWGRSTISLLDPKNPKKHRMIRLRFAVGLAKKMLPGRSLITTANLASSLAEFSIIYNPTSQKWTFGK
;
A
#
# COMPACT_ATOMS: atom_id res chain seq x y z
N MET A 1 -45.67 33.35 54.86
CA MET A 1 -47.01 33.48 55.46
C MET A 1 -47.65 34.70 54.82
N ALA A 2 -48.77 34.55 54.11
CA ALA A 2 -49.46 35.71 53.52
C ALA A 2 -50.00 36.59 54.66
N ILE A 3 -50.00 37.92 54.47
CA ILE A 3 -50.70 38.85 55.36
C ILE A 3 -52.14 38.33 55.50
N ASP A 4 -52.56 38.01 56.72
CA ASP A 4 -53.91 37.53 56.97
C ASP A 4 -54.90 38.68 56.77
N VAL A 5 -55.27 38.93 55.52
CA VAL A 5 -56.23 39.95 55.11
C VAL A 5 -57.62 39.73 55.72
N LYS A 6 -57.94 38.53 56.25
CA LYS A 6 -59.18 38.29 56.98
C LYS A 6 -59.17 39.02 58.33
N SER A 7 -58.03 39.05 59.02
CA SER A 7 -57.87 39.79 60.28
C SER A 7 -58.03 41.31 60.09
N LEU A 8 -57.49 41.87 59.01
CA LEU A 8 -57.62 43.30 58.69
C LEU A 8 -59.07 43.67 58.35
N THR A 9 -59.74 42.82 57.57
CA THR A 9 -61.16 43.01 57.19
C THR A 9 -62.08 42.99 58.41
N GLN A 10 -61.77 42.12 59.40
CA GLN A 10 -62.51 42.03 60.65
C GLN A 10 -62.32 43.29 61.50
N ILE A 11 -61.09 43.78 61.64
CA ILE A 11 -60.79 45.00 62.41
C ILE A 11 -61.45 46.24 61.79
N ILE A 12 -61.43 46.37 60.45
CA ILE A 12 -62.14 47.46 59.74
C ILE A 12 -63.66 47.37 59.98
N SER A 13 -64.21 46.16 60.00
CA SER A 13 -65.63 45.94 60.28
C SER A 13 -66.00 46.32 61.71
N ASP A 14 -65.15 46.02 62.68
CA ASP A 14 -65.38 46.36 64.09
C ASP A 14 -65.20 47.86 64.35
N PHE A 15 -64.27 48.52 63.65
CA PHE A 15 -64.16 49.99 63.63
C PHE A 15 -65.45 50.66 63.11
N ARG A 16 -65.99 50.20 61.98
CA ARG A 16 -67.25 50.72 61.42
C ARG A 16 -68.43 50.56 62.38
N LYS A 17 -68.50 49.44 63.11
CA LYS A 17 -69.54 49.20 64.11
C LYS A 17 -69.47 50.18 65.29
N LEU A 18 -68.26 50.51 65.76
CA LEU A 18 -68.07 51.47 66.85
C LEU A 18 -68.45 52.90 66.45
N GLN A 19 -68.13 53.30 65.22
CA GLN A 19 -68.50 54.61 64.68
C GLN A 19 -70.03 54.81 64.59
N SER A 20 -70.81 53.72 64.43
CA SER A 20 -72.27 53.77 64.30
C SER A 20 -73.05 53.95 65.62
N LYS A 21 -72.37 53.98 66.78
CA LYS A 21 -73.00 54.01 68.12
C LYS A 21 -72.92 55.35 68.87
N ASP A 22 -72.54 56.45 68.23
CA ASP A 22 -72.47 57.83 68.79
C ASP A 22 -71.69 58.03 70.11
N SER A 23 -70.97 57.02 70.61
CA SER A 23 -69.99 57.16 71.70
C SER A 23 -68.73 56.37 71.38
N VAL A 24 -67.83 56.95 70.59
CA VAL A 24 -66.49 56.40 70.40
C VAL A 24 -65.66 56.77 71.63
N SER A 25 -65.41 55.81 72.52
CA SER A 25 -64.49 56.06 73.64
C SER A 25 -63.05 56.06 73.11
N PRO A 26 -62.17 56.98 73.58
CA PRO A 26 -60.76 57.01 73.18
C PRO A 26 -60.04 55.67 73.37
N GLU A 27 -60.41 54.89 74.39
CA GLU A 27 -59.83 53.60 74.73
C GLU A 27 -60.18 52.54 73.67
N SER A 28 -61.44 52.51 73.23
CA SER A 28 -61.90 51.55 72.21
C SER A 28 -61.27 51.81 70.84
N LEU A 29 -61.13 53.09 70.47
CA LEU A 29 -60.43 53.52 69.27
C LEU A 29 -58.93 53.22 69.35
N GLY A 30 -58.30 53.53 70.49
CA GLY A 30 -56.88 53.27 70.73
C GLY A 30 -56.55 51.78 70.65
N ALA A 31 -57.40 50.91 71.22
CA ALA A 31 -57.21 49.46 71.14
C ALA A 31 -57.27 48.91 69.71
N ILE A 32 -58.15 49.47 68.86
CA ILE A 32 -58.22 49.09 67.44
C ILE A 32 -57.00 49.58 66.67
N LEU A 33 -56.60 50.84 66.87
CA LEU A 33 -55.43 51.40 66.22
C LEU A 33 -54.14 50.65 66.61
N GLN A 34 -54.00 50.26 67.87
CA GLN A 34 -52.87 49.45 68.33
C GLN A 34 -52.85 48.08 67.66
N ARG A 35 -54.01 47.40 67.54
CA ARG A 35 -54.08 46.12 66.83
C ARG A 35 -53.73 46.24 65.35
N ILE A 36 -54.12 47.33 64.69
CA ILE A 36 -53.71 47.61 63.30
C ILE A 36 -52.20 47.83 63.24
N ALA A 37 -51.63 48.61 64.17
CA ALA A 37 -50.19 48.86 64.24
C ALA A 37 -49.39 47.57 64.48
N ASP A 38 -49.83 46.70 65.40
CA ASP A 38 -49.19 45.41 65.69
C ASP A 38 -49.26 44.46 64.48
N LEU A 39 -50.38 44.49 63.74
CA LEU A 39 -50.56 43.68 62.53
C LEU A 39 -49.70 44.19 61.35
N LEU A 40 -49.53 45.51 61.25
CA LEU A 40 -48.61 46.12 60.29
C LEU A 40 -47.14 45.88 60.66
N ALA A 41 -46.80 45.91 61.95
CA ALA A 41 -45.46 45.58 62.44
C ALA A 41 -45.10 44.11 62.16
N THR A 42 -46.09 43.21 62.21
CA THR A 42 -45.90 41.79 61.87
C THR A 42 -45.93 41.50 60.36
N ALA A 43 -46.60 42.32 59.56
CA ALA A 43 -46.55 42.24 58.09
C ALA A 43 -45.14 42.51 57.52
N GLY A 44 -44.30 43.23 58.26
CA GLY A 44 -42.88 43.44 57.97
C GLY A 44 -41.94 42.50 58.75
N THR A 45 -42.39 41.32 59.19
CA THR A 45 -41.56 40.44 60.04
C THR A 45 -40.25 40.00 59.35
N SER A 46 -39.18 40.16 60.12
CA SER A 46 -37.78 39.92 59.76
C SER A 46 -37.53 38.55 59.12
N ASP A 47 -38.26 37.50 59.48
CA ASP A 47 -37.91 36.12 59.10
C ASP A 47 -38.04 35.85 57.59
N THR A 48 -39.06 36.40 56.93
CA THR A 48 -39.21 36.25 55.47
C THR A 48 -38.15 37.07 54.74
N VAL A 49 -37.88 38.29 55.21
CA VAL A 49 -36.82 39.14 54.67
C VAL A 49 -35.45 38.49 54.89
N THR A 50 -35.22 37.87 56.05
CA THR A 50 -33.99 37.16 56.42
C THR A 50 -33.79 35.91 55.58
N ALA A 51 -34.86 35.14 55.30
CA ALA A 51 -34.78 33.99 54.41
C ALA A 51 -34.47 34.40 52.96
N ILE A 52 -35.12 35.46 52.46
CA ILE A 52 -34.84 36.04 51.13
C ILE A 52 -33.41 36.59 51.07
N GLN A 53 -32.95 37.26 52.12
CA GLN A 53 -31.59 37.79 52.19
C GLN A 53 -30.55 36.68 52.26
N THR A 54 -30.81 35.60 53.00
CA THR A 54 -29.97 34.40 53.06
C THR A 54 -29.87 33.76 51.67
N LEU A 55 -30.99 33.62 50.96
CA LEU A 55 -31.02 33.09 49.60
C LEU A 55 -30.21 33.98 48.63
N LEU A 56 -30.42 35.31 48.69
CA LEU A 56 -29.70 36.27 47.85
C LEU A 56 -28.20 36.28 48.15
N ASN A 57 -27.81 36.19 49.42
CA ASN A 57 -26.40 36.10 49.81
C ASN A 57 -25.78 34.79 49.32
N GLY A 58 -26.53 33.68 49.36
CA GLY A 58 -26.13 32.40 48.78
C GLY A 58 -25.87 32.50 47.27
N PHE A 59 -26.75 33.18 46.52
CA PHE A 59 -26.54 33.43 45.10
C PHE A 59 -25.32 34.32 44.83
N LYS A 60 -25.13 35.39 45.60
CA LYS A 60 -23.95 36.26 45.50
C LYS A 60 -22.65 35.52 45.78
N ALA A 61 -22.63 34.62 46.77
CA ALA A 61 -21.46 33.80 47.10
C ALA A 61 -21.15 32.76 46.03
N ALA A 62 -22.17 32.19 45.38
CA ALA A 62 -21.99 31.27 44.25
C ALA A 62 -21.46 31.99 42.98
N GLY A 63 -21.70 33.30 42.85
CA GLY A 63 -21.15 34.13 41.80
C GLY A 63 -21.88 33.94 40.47
N GLN A 64 -21.25 33.22 39.54
CA GLN A 64 -21.75 33.08 38.16
C GLN A 64 -22.09 31.62 37.83
N ALA A 65 -23.22 31.42 37.15
CA ALA A 65 -23.60 30.14 36.57
C ALA A 65 -23.33 30.15 35.06
N VAL A 66 -22.72 29.08 34.54
CA VAL A 66 -22.57 28.87 33.09
C VAL A 66 -23.91 28.43 32.52
N CYS A 67 -24.42 29.18 31.55
CA CYS A 67 -25.72 28.94 30.94
C CYS A 67 -25.61 28.32 29.55
N SER A 68 -24.54 28.60 28.82
CA SER A 68 -24.23 27.88 27.57
C SER A 68 -22.73 27.85 27.27
N ILE A 69 -22.34 26.79 26.57
CA ILE A 69 -21.01 26.64 25.98
C ILE A 69 -21.23 26.29 24.51
N GLU A 70 -20.70 27.10 23.61
CA GLU A 70 -20.85 26.93 22.17
C GLU A 70 -19.49 26.99 21.48
N GLN A 71 -19.39 26.40 20.29
CA GLN A 71 -18.17 26.48 19.51
C GLN A 71 -17.90 27.94 19.12
N GLY A 72 -16.66 28.37 19.39
CA GLY A 72 -16.16 29.69 19.02
C GLY A 72 -15.87 29.81 17.53
N ALA A 73 -15.10 30.84 17.17
CA ALA A 73 -14.69 31.05 15.80
C ALA A 73 -13.91 29.85 15.23
N ALA A 74 -14.03 29.62 13.93
CA ALA A 74 -13.24 28.62 13.24
C ALA A 74 -11.76 29.04 13.25
N ASP A 75 -10.93 28.31 13.97
CA ASP A 75 -9.47 28.47 13.99
C ASP A 75 -8.79 27.21 13.46
N ARG A 76 -7.65 27.38 12.79
CA ARG A 76 -6.91 26.26 12.18
C ARG A 76 -6.20 25.41 13.25
N ASN A 77 -5.82 26.02 14.37
CA ASN A 77 -4.89 25.45 15.33
C ASN A 77 -5.52 25.12 16.68
N ASN A 78 -6.69 25.68 16.99
CA ASN A 78 -7.35 25.54 18.28
C ASN A 78 -8.85 25.31 18.13
N ILE A 79 -9.43 24.57 19.06
CA ILE A 79 -10.87 24.57 19.27
C ILE A 79 -11.18 25.68 20.25
N LEU A 80 -11.80 26.75 19.77
CA LEU A 80 -12.23 27.88 20.58
C LEU A 80 -13.65 27.62 21.10
N ALA A 81 -13.97 28.11 22.31
CA ALA A 81 -15.29 28.05 22.89
C ALA A 81 -15.75 29.43 23.37
N ASN A 82 -17.02 29.71 23.13
CA ASN A 82 -17.74 30.86 23.68
C ASN A 82 -18.51 30.41 24.92
N ILE A 83 -18.41 31.18 26.00
CA ILE A 83 -19.10 30.88 27.26
C ILE A 83 -20.06 32.02 27.56
N LYS A 84 -21.31 31.68 27.82
CA LYS A 84 -22.30 32.62 28.35
C LYS A 84 -22.56 32.26 29.81
N ALA A 85 -22.36 33.23 30.69
CA ALA A 85 -22.58 33.09 32.12
C ALA A 85 -23.56 34.15 32.62
N VAL A 86 -24.35 33.80 33.64
CA VAL A 86 -25.26 34.70 34.33
C VAL A 86 -24.78 34.88 35.76
N ASP A 87 -24.66 36.13 36.19
CA ASP A 87 -24.42 36.48 37.58
C ASP A 87 -25.70 36.23 38.39
N LEU A 88 -25.61 35.34 39.38
CA LEU A 88 -26.75 34.90 40.18
C LEU A 88 -27.24 35.99 41.16
N GLY A 89 -26.41 36.99 41.46
CA GLY A 89 -26.73 38.05 42.42
C GLY A 89 -27.44 39.26 41.82
N ASN A 90 -27.23 39.54 40.52
CA ASN A 90 -27.83 40.70 39.84
C ASN A 90 -28.49 40.36 38.49
N GLY A 91 -28.39 39.12 38.01
CA GLY A 91 -28.99 38.67 36.74
C GLY A 91 -28.27 39.16 35.48
N SER A 92 -27.11 39.80 35.62
CA SER A 92 -26.33 40.29 34.49
C SER A 92 -25.76 39.13 33.67
N ILE A 93 -25.74 39.30 32.35
CA ILE A 93 -25.25 38.29 31.40
C ILE A 93 -23.87 38.71 30.93
N THR A 94 -22.88 37.84 31.15
CA THR A 94 -21.53 38.01 30.63
C THR A 94 -21.29 37.01 29.50
N THR A 95 -20.74 37.47 28.38
CA THR A 95 -20.33 36.61 27.27
C THR A 95 -18.82 36.71 27.10
N ALA A 96 -18.12 35.58 27.26
CA ALA A 96 -16.70 35.47 27.00
C ALA A 96 -16.50 34.71 25.68
N SER A 97 -16.12 35.44 24.63
CA SER A 97 -15.94 34.88 23.29
C SER A 97 -14.50 34.41 23.08
N ASN A 98 -14.32 33.20 22.54
CA ASN A 98 -13.03 32.59 22.21
C ASN A 98 -12.02 32.54 23.37
N ASN A 99 -12.48 32.67 24.62
CA ASN A 99 -11.60 32.83 25.77
C ASN A 99 -11.14 31.48 26.34
N LEU A 100 -11.91 30.42 26.12
CA LEU A 100 -11.53 29.05 26.41
C LEU A 100 -11.10 28.35 25.13
N PHE A 101 -9.95 27.70 25.13
CA PHE A 101 -9.46 26.99 23.95
C PHE A 101 -8.76 25.69 24.28
N ILE A 102 -8.89 24.71 23.38
CA ILE A 102 -8.13 23.47 23.37
C ILE A 102 -7.11 23.55 22.24
N LYS A 103 -5.82 23.48 22.58
CA LYS A 103 -4.73 23.53 21.59
C LYS A 103 -4.65 22.25 20.76
N GLN A 104 -4.19 22.37 19.51
CA GLN A 104 -3.86 21.21 18.68
C GLN A 104 -2.82 20.31 19.34
N ALA A 105 -2.92 19.01 19.08
CA ALA A 105 -1.89 18.05 19.46
C ALA A 105 -0.61 18.32 18.66
N THR A 106 0.51 18.44 19.36
CA THR A 106 1.84 18.49 18.74
C THR A 106 2.70 17.36 19.30
N THR A 107 3.90 17.17 18.74
CA THR A 107 4.87 16.20 19.26
C THR A 107 5.36 16.52 20.68
N GLU A 108 5.09 17.74 21.17
CA GLU A 108 5.57 18.22 22.48
C GLU A 108 4.46 18.30 23.54
N ARG A 109 3.17 18.24 23.14
CA ARG A 109 2.02 18.38 24.06
C ARG A 109 0.82 17.58 23.56
N ALA A 110 0.15 16.89 24.48
CA ALA A 110 -1.15 16.27 24.22
C ALA A 110 -2.20 17.36 23.93
N GLY A 111 -2.80 17.32 22.75
CA GLY A 111 -3.94 18.15 22.35
C GLY A 111 -5.07 17.27 21.82
N ALA A 112 -6.11 17.87 21.23
CA ALA A 112 -7.26 17.10 20.74
C ALA A 112 -6.98 16.45 19.37
N MET A 113 -6.97 15.12 19.32
CA MET A 113 -7.08 14.32 18.08
C MET A 113 -8.43 13.61 18.08
N ARG A 114 -9.06 13.40 16.92
CA ARG A 114 -10.25 12.54 16.83
C ARG A 114 -9.83 11.08 17.08
N ALA A 115 -10.65 10.30 17.79
CA ALA A 115 -10.35 8.89 18.08
C ALA A 115 -10.01 8.06 16.84
N GLN A 116 -10.74 8.28 15.73
CA GLN A 116 -10.47 7.63 14.45
C GLN A 116 -9.08 7.97 13.88
N GLN A 117 -8.62 9.22 14.02
CA GLN A 117 -7.31 9.65 13.51
C GLN A 117 -6.16 8.95 14.25
N VAL A 118 -6.31 8.70 15.55
CA VAL A 118 -5.32 7.96 16.35
C VAL A 118 -5.25 6.49 15.91
N VAL A 119 -6.41 5.87 15.64
CA VAL A 119 -6.48 4.49 15.11
C VAL A 119 -5.82 4.41 13.73
N ASP A 120 -6.13 5.34 12.83
CA ASP A 120 -5.59 5.37 11.47
C ASP A 120 -4.06 5.57 11.47
N LEU A 121 -3.54 6.45 12.33
CA LEU A 121 -2.10 6.69 12.48
C LEU A 121 -1.35 5.47 13.02
N ASN A 122 -1.88 4.82 14.06
CA ASN A 122 -1.28 3.60 14.60
C ASN A 122 -1.28 2.46 13.58
N ASN A 123 -2.38 2.30 12.84
CA ASN A 123 -2.48 1.32 11.77
C ASN A 123 -1.47 1.60 10.64
N ALA A 124 -1.31 2.86 10.22
CA ALA A 124 -0.33 3.24 9.21
C ALA A 124 1.10 2.97 9.68
N ARG A 125 1.44 3.33 10.92
CA ARG A 125 2.76 3.08 11.52
C ARG A 125 3.09 1.58 11.54
N ASN A 126 2.15 0.75 11.99
CA ASN A 126 2.34 -0.69 12.06
C ASN A 126 2.55 -1.32 10.67
N ARG A 127 1.73 -0.91 9.68
CA ARG A 127 1.89 -1.37 8.29
C ARG A 127 3.25 -0.99 7.69
N ILE A 128 3.75 0.22 7.96
CA ILE A 128 5.06 0.65 7.49
C ILE A 128 6.18 -0.18 8.14
N ALA A 129 6.07 -0.44 9.45
CA ALA A 129 7.05 -1.27 10.17
C ALA A 129 7.11 -2.71 9.63
N GLU A 130 6.01 -3.27 9.14
CA GLU A 130 5.96 -4.59 8.52
C GLU A 130 6.58 -4.64 7.11
N ILE A 131 6.52 -3.53 6.36
CA ILE A 131 7.02 -3.46 4.96
C ILE A 131 8.56 -3.45 4.91
N LEU A 132 9.22 -2.73 5.82
CA LEU A 132 10.69 -2.59 5.84
C LEU A 132 11.45 -3.93 5.83
N PRO A 133 11.19 -4.89 6.74
CA PRO A 133 11.90 -6.17 6.76
C PRO A 133 11.55 -7.05 5.54
N LEU A 134 10.37 -6.89 4.93
CA LEU A 134 10.02 -7.59 3.70
C LEU A 134 10.83 -7.04 2.51
N LEU A 135 11.00 -5.71 2.45
CA LEU A 135 11.79 -5.06 1.41
C LEU A 135 13.26 -5.50 1.46
N GLU A 136 13.86 -5.55 2.66
CA GLU A 136 15.22 -6.07 2.86
C GLU A 136 15.36 -7.53 2.43
N LYS A 137 14.41 -8.39 2.81
CA LYS A 137 14.39 -9.81 2.39
C LYS A 137 14.28 -9.95 0.88
N ILE A 138 13.47 -9.11 0.23
CA ILE A 138 13.31 -9.11 -1.23
C ILE A 138 14.59 -8.63 -1.90
N GLN A 139 15.19 -7.53 -1.43
CA GLN A 139 16.46 -7.00 -1.96
C GLN A 139 17.60 -8.02 -1.83
N ALA A 140 17.72 -8.69 -0.68
CA ALA A 140 18.69 -9.77 -0.47
C ALA A 140 18.46 -10.95 -1.42
N LYS A 141 17.20 -11.38 -1.61
CA LYS A 141 16.85 -12.46 -2.55
C LYS A 141 17.08 -12.08 -4.02
N LEU A 142 16.96 -10.79 -4.34
CA LEU A 142 17.19 -10.26 -5.69
C LEU A 142 18.65 -9.85 -5.93
N GLY A 143 19.54 -9.98 -4.95
CA GLY A 143 20.96 -9.65 -5.08
C GLY A 143 21.22 -8.15 -5.27
N MET A 144 20.32 -7.29 -4.76
CA MET A 144 20.40 -5.82 -4.87
C MET A 144 21.09 -5.16 -3.66
N THR A 145 21.74 -5.91 -2.79
CA THR A 145 22.46 -5.36 -1.64
C THR A 145 23.77 -4.72 -2.08
N ASP A 146 23.91 -3.42 -1.80
CA ASP A 146 25.18 -2.70 -1.94
C ASP A 146 26.26 -3.42 -1.12
N GLY A 147 27.27 -3.94 -1.81
CA GLY A 147 28.50 -4.43 -1.16
C GLY A 147 28.79 -5.93 -1.25
N THR A 148 27.91 -6.78 -1.80
CA THR A 148 28.22 -8.21 -2.00
C THR A 148 28.29 -8.59 -3.47
N LYS A 149 29.23 -7.95 -4.18
CA LYS A 149 29.84 -8.53 -5.39
C LYS A 149 30.77 -9.68 -4.99
N GLY A 150 30.20 -10.73 -4.39
CA GLY A 150 30.91 -11.99 -4.22
C GLY A 150 31.31 -12.51 -5.60
N LEU A 151 32.57 -12.91 -5.77
CA LEU A 151 33.21 -13.34 -7.02
C LEU A 151 32.47 -14.44 -7.82
N TYR A 152 31.41 -15.05 -7.25
CA TYR A 152 30.70 -16.20 -7.81
C TYR A 152 29.18 -16.19 -7.59
N ASN A 153 28.51 -15.03 -7.59
CA ASN A 153 27.04 -15.04 -7.68
C ASN A 153 26.60 -14.42 -9.01
N THR A 154 26.52 -15.26 -10.05
CA THR A 154 25.89 -14.87 -11.33
C THR A 154 24.50 -14.30 -11.03
N ALA A 155 24.18 -13.13 -11.58
CA ALA A 155 22.88 -12.50 -11.33
C ALA A 155 21.74 -13.47 -11.67
N GLN A 156 20.81 -13.65 -10.75
CA GLN A 156 19.72 -14.60 -10.94
C GLN A 156 18.68 -14.02 -11.89
N ILE A 157 18.53 -14.66 -13.05
CA ILE A 157 17.52 -14.29 -14.05
C ILE A 157 16.51 -15.40 -14.23
N SER A 158 15.29 -15.01 -14.60
CA SER A 158 14.23 -15.97 -14.91
C SER A 158 13.38 -15.48 -16.08
N VAL A 159 12.68 -16.41 -16.72
CA VAL A 159 11.78 -16.13 -17.83
C VAL A 159 10.39 -16.67 -17.50
N ALA A 160 9.36 -15.93 -17.90
CA ALA A 160 7.97 -16.37 -17.84
C ALA A 160 7.27 -16.12 -19.17
N VAL A 161 6.23 -16.92 -19.44
CA VAL A 161 5.34 -16.72 -20.59
C VAL A 161 4.17 -15.86 -20.11
N VAL A 162 4.02 -14.66 -20.68
CA VAL A 162 2.93 -13.73 -20.39
C VAL A 162 2.24 -13.39 -21.70
N ASN A 163 0.95 -13.69 -21.81
CA ASN A 163 0.13 -13.46 -23.01
C ASN A 163 0.77 -14.04 -24.30
N GLY A 164 1.33 -15.25 -24.22
CA GLY A 164 1.97 -15.92 -25.35
C GLY A 164 3.36 -15.39 -25.74
N THR A 165 3.90 -14.41 -25.00
CA THR A 165 5.25 -13.85 -25.23
C THR A 165 6.19 -14.16 -24.07
N LEU A 166 7.49 -14.26 -24.34
CA LEU A 166 8.50 -14.47 -23.30
C LEU A 166 8.92 -13.15 -22.66
N ARG A 167 8.88 -13.10 -21.33
CA ARG A 167 9.37 -11.99 -20.53
C ARG A 167 10.51 -12.42 -19.63
N ILE A 168 11.54 -11.59 -19.52
CA ILE A 168 12.73 -11.81 -18.68
C ILE A 168 12.69 -10.91 -17.43
N TYR A 169 13.11 -11.46 -16.30
CA TYR A 169 13.18 -10.80 -14.99
C TYR A 169 14.58 -10.93 -14.41
N GLY A 170 15.02 -9.90 -13.66
CA GLY A 170 16.33 -9.86 -13.00
C GLY A 170 17.50 -9.45 -13.91
N ALA A 171 17.26 -9.16 -15.19
CA ALA A 171 18.29 -8.82 -16.16
C ALA A 171 18.55 -7.31 -16.29
N GLN A 172 17.75 -6.45 -15.65
CA GLN A 172 17.72 -5.01 -15.86
C GLN A 172 19.08 -4.35 -15.57
N GLN A 173 19.68 -4.66 -14.40
CA GLN A 173 20.98 -4.10 -14.02
C GLN A 173 22.08 -4.53 -15.00
N LEU A 174 22.10 -5.81 -15.38
CA LEU A 174 23.08 -6.32 -16.34
C LEU A 174 22.96 -5.65 -17.71
N ILE A 175 21.75 -5.35 -18.17
CA ILE A 175 21.54 -4.62 -19.43
C ILE A 175 22.06 -3.18 -19.30
N ALA A 176 21.79 -2.51 -18.17
CA ALA A 176 22.32 -1.17 -17.89
C ALA A 176 23.86 -1.15 -17.84
N ASP A 177 24.46 -2.20 -17.29
CA ASP A 177 25.92 -2.40 -17.23
C ASP A 177 26.54 -2.81 -18.60
N GLY A 178 25.74 -2.92 -19.67
CA GLY A 178 26.20 -3.19 -21.03
C GLY A 178 26.35 -4.67 -21.40
N TYR A 179 25.83 -5.59 -20.58
CA TYR A 179 25.75 -7.01 -20.93
C TYR A 179 24.62 -7.26 -21.95
N VAL A 180 24.83 -8.25 -22.82
CA VAL A 180 23.92 -8.56 -23.92
C VAL A 180 23.40 -10.00 -23.82
N PRO A 181 22.17 -10.29 -24.30
CA PRO A 181 21.59 -11.62 -24.22
C PRO A 181 22.17 -12.57 -25.27
N TYR A 182 22.42 -13.81 -24.85
CA TYR A 182 22.79 -14.92 -25.72
C TYR A 182 21.80 -16.07 -25.56
N LEU A 183 21.43 -16.68 -26.68
CA LEU A 183 20.52 -17.82 -26.71
C LEU A 183 21.28 -19.12 -26.70
N PHE A 184 20.85 -20.04 -25.85
CA PHE A 184 21.36 -21.39 -25.76
C PHE A 184 20.27 -22.39 -26.10
N ARG A 185 20.70 -23.47 -26.75
CA ARG A 185 19.84 -24.59 -27.13
C ARG A 185 20.38 -25.88 -26.54
N HIS A 186 19.51 -26.65 -25.89
CA HIS A 186 19.90 -27.91 -25.27
C HIS A 186 20.03 -29.02 -26.33
N THR A 187 21.25 -29.33 -26.74
CA THR A 187 21.52 -30.27 -27.84
C THR A 187 22.59 -31.29 -27.46
N ARG A 188 22.65 -32.39 -28.22
CA ARG A 188 23.75 -33.35 -28.17
C ARG A 188 24.77 -32.96 -29.24
N LYS A 189 26.02 -32.71 -28.86
CA LYS A 189 27.13 -32.42 -29.78
C LYS A 189 28.30 -33.39 -29.59
N ARG A 190 29.07 -33.57 -30.66
CA ARG A 190 30.40 -34.19 -30.66
C ARG A 190 31.38 -33.15 -31.18
N ASN A 191 32.38 -32.81 -30.36
CA ASN A 191 33.46 -31.96 -30.80
C ASN A 191 34.46 -32.79 -31.63
N GLN A 192 35.19 -32.14 -32.53
CA GLN A 192 36.35 -32.78 -33.13
C GLN A 192 37.38 -33.08 -32.05
N TRP A 193 38.04 -34.22 -32.18
CA TRP A 193 39.14 -34.57 -31.29
C TRP A 193 40.33 -33.69 -31.63
N GLY A 194 40.92 -33.08 -30.62
CA GLY A 194 42.05 -32.14 -30.77
C GLY A 194 42.82 -32.00 -29.47
N ASP A 195 42.95 -33.10 -28.72
CA ASP A 195 43.71 -33.14 -27.48
C ASP A 195 45.20 -33.09 -27.81
N LYS A 196 45.81 -31.91 -27.64
CA LYS A 196 47.22 -31.67 -27.96
C LYS A 196 48.16 -32.57 -27.17
N LEU A 197 47.84 -32.84 -25.91
CA LEU A 197 48.68 -33.64 -25.01
C LEU A 197 48.73 -35.10 -25.45
N VAL A 198 47.60 -35.66 -25.87
CA VAL A 198 47.53 -37.05 -26.38
C VAL A 198 48.21 -37.18 -27.74
N ILE A 199 48.09 -36.16 -28.59
CA ILE A 199 48.76 -36.13 -29.90
C ILE A 199 50.29 -36.06 -29.72
N GLU A 200 50.77 -35.21 -28.83
CA GLU A 200 52.20 -35.06 -28.51
C GLU A 200 52.77 -36.31 -27.83
N ALA A 201 51.97 -37.01 -27.02
CA ALA A 201 52.35 -38.27 -26.37
C ALA A 201 52.25 -39.52 -27.27
N GLY A 202 52.00 -39.38 -28.58
CA GLY A 202 51.91 -40.50 -29.52
C GLY A 202 50.67 -41.39 -29.34
N GLY A 203 49.64 -40.91 -28.65
CA GLY A 203 48.41 -41.66 -28.40
C GLY A 203 47.52 -41.80 -29.65
N ALA A 204 46.65 -42.81 -29.66
CA ALA A 204 45.73 -43.06 -30.76
C ALA A 204 44.78 -41.88 -30.98
N THR A 205 44.84 -41.28 -32.17
CA THR A 205 43.93 -40.20 -32.55
C THR A 205 42.54 -40.74 -32.84
N LYS A 206 41.51 -39.99 -32.44
CA LYS A 206 40.11 -40.26 -32.79
C LYS A 206 39.62 -39.14 -33.70
N LYS A 207 38.57 -39.38 -34.50
CA LYS A 207 37.96 -38.32 -35.32
C LYS A 207 37.11 -37.34 -34.49
N TYR A 208 36.47 -37.83 -33.42
CA TYR A 208 35.56 -37.07 -32.58
C TYR A 208 35.65 -37.47 -31.11
N CYS A 209 35.38 -36.52 -30.21
CA CYS A 209 35.13 -36.80 -28.79
C CYS A 209 33.77 -37.48 -28.58
N ASP A 210 33.54 -37.97 -27.35
CA ASP A 210 32.27 -38.56 -26.95
C ASP A 210 31.08 -37.61 -27.08
N LYS A 211 29.88 -38.19 -27.23
CA LYS A 211 28.64 -37.41 -27.32
C LYS A 211 28.39 -36.75 -25.98
N ARG A 212 28.38 -35.42 -25.94
CA ARG A 212 27.95 -34.66 -24.75
C ARG A 212 26.60 -34.00 -24.99
N LYS A 213 25.73 -34.04 -23.97
CA LYS A 213 24.47 -33.30 -23.95
C LYS A 213 24.67 -32.06 -23.09
N GLY A 214 24.20 -30.90 -23.55
CA GLY A 214 24.29 -29.69 -22.76
C GLY A 214 23.82 -28.44 -23.50
N TRP A 215 23.99 -27.31 -22.84
CA TRP A 215 23.69 -25.99 -23.37
C TRP A 215 24.73 -25.57 -24.39
N ASN A 216 24.26 -25.23 -25.59
CA ASN A 216 25.12 -24.81 -26.69
C ASN A 216 24.62 -23.49 -27.25
N LEU A 217 25.54 -22.56 -27.49
CA LEU A 217 25.22 -21.28 -28.11
C LEU A 217 24.46 -21.50 -29.42
N TYR A 218 23.36 -20.77 -29.58
CA TYR A 218 22.49 -20.77 -30.73
C TYR A 218 22.51 -19.37 -31.35
N GLY A 219 23.16 -19.26 -32.51
CA GLY A 219 23.38 -18.00 -33.19
C GLY A 219 24.50 -17.17 -32.57
N SER A 220 24.25 -15.87 -32.37
CA SER A 220 25.22 -14.87 -31.92
C SER A 220 24.58 -13.79 -31.05
N VAL A 221 25.33 -12.72 -30.76
CA VAL A 221 24.83 -11.51 -30.09
C VAL A 221 23.62 -10.86 -30.79
N HIS A 222 23.41 -11.15 -32.08
CA HIS A 222 22.29 -10.62 -32.86
C HIS A 222 21.03 -11.50 -32.78
N SER A 223 21.09 -12.66 -32.14
CA SER A 223 20.00 -13.64 -32.16
C SER A 223 18.86 -13.33 -31.20
N VAL A 224 19.12 -12.53 -30.16
CA VAL A 224 18.12 -12.14 -29.16
C VAL A 224 18.21 -10.66 -28.91
N LYS A 225 17.05 -10.02 -28.77
CA LYS A 225 16.93 -8.65 -28.31
C LYS A 225 15.93 -8.58 -27.16
N ILE A 226 16.32 -7.81 -26.14
CA ILE A 226 15.45 -7.47 -25.01
C ILE A 226 14.95 -6.04 -25.22
N SER A 227 13.64 -5.83 -25.14
CA SER A 227 13.01 -4.51 -25.18
C SER A 227 12.07 -4.37 -23.98
N GLY A 228 12.48 -3.52 -23.03
CA GLY A 228 11.90 -3.52 -21.68
C GLY A 228 12.16 -4.86 -20.99
N SER A 229 11.09 -5.63 -20.77
CA SER A 229 11.16 -7.00 -20.25
C SER A 229 10.86 -8.08 -21.29
N THR A 230 10.55 -7.70 -22.54
CA THR A 230 10.11 -8.67 -23.57
C THR A 230 11.30 -9.19 -24.36
N LEU A 231 11.36 -10.52 -24.52
CA LEU A 231 12.33 -11.21 -25.38
C LEU A 231 11.79 -11.31 -26.80
N SER A 232 12.68 -11.01 -27.75
CA SER A 232 12.41 -11.15 -29.18
C SER A 232 13.61 -11.80 -29.86
N PHE A 233 13.34 -12.58 -30.91
CA PHE A 233 14.31 -13.45 -31.57
C PHE A 233 14.51 -13.02 -33.02
N SER A 234 15.74 -13.10 -33.50
CA SER A 234 16.07 -12.76 -34.89
C SER A 234 15.23 -13.57 -35.88
N THR A 235 14.71 -12.90 -36.90
CA THR A 235 13.98 -13.53 -38.01
C THR A 235 14.90 -13.96 -39.16
N ASN A 236 16.23 -13.81 -39.00
CA ASN A 236 17.19 -14.22 -40.02
C ASN A 236 17.16 -15.73 -40.26
N PRO A 237 17.45 -16.19 -41.49
CA PRO A 237 17.63 -17.60 -41.75
C PRO A 237 18.79 -18.16 -40.94
N LYS A 238 18.77 -19.48 -40.70
CA LYS A 238 19.77 -20.17 -39.86
C LYS A 238 21.22 -19.92 -40.29
N THR A 239 21.46 -19.76 -41.59
CA THR A 239 22.78 -19.48 -42.18
C THR A 239 23.31 -18.08 -41.84
N GLU A 240 22.45 -17.16 -41.40
CA GLU A 240 22.74 -15.74 -41.19
C GLU A 240 22.53 -15.33 -39.72
N GLN A 241 22.54 -16.28 -38.79
CA GLN A 241 22.41 -15.98 -37.35
C GLN A 241 23.64 -15.27 -36.76
N THR A 242 24.72 -15.15 -37.52
CA THR A 242 25.93 -14.40 -37.18
C THR A 242 25.94 -12.98 -37.74
N THR A 243 25.00 -12.61 -38.61
CA THR A 243 24.90 -11.23 -39.13
C THR A 243 23.91 -10.41 -38.30
N VAL A 244 23.88 -9.10 -38.53
CA VAL A 244 22.89 -8.23 -37.88
C VAL A 244 21.48 -8.68 -38.29
N ALA A 245 20.59 -8.78 -37.31
CA ALA A 245 19.22 -9.21 -37.55
C ALA A 245 18.45 -8.20 -38.41
N ILE A 246 17.79 -8.68 -39.46
CA ILE A 246 16.88 -7.90 -40.32
C ILE A 246 15.65 -7.47 -39.52
N GLY A 247 15.15 -8.36 -38.66
CA GLY A 247 14.01 -8.13 -37.80
C GLY A 247 14.03 -9.02 -36.56
N TYR A 248 13.14 -8.71 -35.61
CA TYR A 248 12.94 -9.50 -34.41
C TYR A 248 11.46 -9.84 -34.25
N SER A 249 11.18 -11.08 -33.85
CA SER A 249 9.83 -11.57 -33.60
C SER A 249 9.70 -12.12 -32.19
N THR A 250 8.54 -11.89 -31.59
CA THR A 250 8.17 -12.48 -30.29
C THR A 250 7.51 -13.84 -30.45
N SER A 251 7.33 -14.35 -31.67
CA SER A 251 6.76 -15.68 -31.92
C SER A 251 7.78 -16.81 -31.69
N PRO A 252 7.36 -17.98 -31.15
CA PRO A 252 8.21 -19.16 -31.08
C PRO A 252 8.69 -19.66 -32.45
N ASP A 253 7.98 -19.36 -33.55
CA ASP A 253 8.35 -19.79 -34.90
C ASP A 253 9.69 -19.20 -35.38
N ALA A 254 10.13 -18.08 -34.80
CA ALA A 254 11.44 -17.49 -35.10
C ALA A 254 12.61 -18.40 -34.65
N LEU A 255 12.37 -19.34 -33.73
CA LEU A 255 13.39 -20.25 -33.21
C LEU A 255 13.38 -21.62 -33.87
N VAL A 256 12.28 -21.99 -34.53
CA VAL A 256 12.08 -23.32 -35.11
C VAL A 256 11.43 -23.21 -36.49
N THR A 257 12.13 -23.69 -37.51
CA THR A 257 11.61 -23.75 -38.87
C THR A 257 11.23 -25.19 -39.20
N VAL A 258 9.97 -25.40 -39.57
CA VAL A 258 9.47 -26.69 -40.08
C VAL A 258 9.87 -26.83 -41.54
N HIS A 259 10.39 -28.01 -41.88
CA HIS A 259 10.78 -28.40 -43.22
C HIS A 259 10.17 -29.76 -43.55
N THR A 260 9.48 -29.83 -44.69
CA THR A 260 8.96 -31.09 -45.22
C THR A 260 10.06 -31.76 -46.04
N ARG A 261 10.46 -32.96 -45.61
CA ARG A 261 11.46 -33.76 -46.32
C ARG A 261 10.90 -34.25 -47.67
N ARG A 262 11.78 -34.76 -48.54
CA ARG A 262 11.38 -35.36 -49.83
C ARG A 262 10.38 -36.52 -49.69
N ASP A 263 10.40 -37.21 -48.55
CA ASP A 263 9.47 -38.29 -48.21
C ASP A 263 8.09 -37.81 -47.70
N GLY A 264 7.84 -36.49 -47.69
CA GLY A 264 6.61 -35.89 -47.17
C GLY A 264 6.56 -35.73 -45.65
N THR A 265 7.60 -36.16 -44.92
CA THR A 265 7.62 -36.10 -43.45
C THR A 265 7.92 -34.67 -42.97
N PRO A 266 7.01 -34.02 -42.22
CA PRO A 266 7.30 -32.74 -41.59
C PRO A 266 8.33 -32.93 -40.46
N SER A 267 9.39 -32.14 -40.51
CA SER A 267 10.56 -32.28 -39.65
C SER A 267 11.13 -30.93 -39.24
N ILE A 268 11.89 -30.89 -38.16
CA ILE A 268 12.64 -29.71 -37.73
C ILE A 268 14.13 -30.02 -37.56
N GLY A 269 14.98 -29.03 -37.83
CA GLY A 269 16.40 -29.11 -37.55
C GLY A 269 16.72 -28.82 -36.08
N TRP A 270 17.36 -29.77 -35.39
CA TRP A 270 17.79 -29.63 -34.00
C TRP A 270 19.29 -29.92 -33.85
N GLY A 271 20.11 -28.87 -33.97
CA GLY A 271 21.56 -29.03 -33.99
C GLY A 271 22.05 -29.76 -35.25
N ARG A 272 22.71 -30.91 -35.06
CA ARG A 272 23.12 -31.84 -36.13
C ARG A 272 22.13 -33.00 -36.34
N SER A 273 20.98 -32.95 -35.67
CA SER A 273 19.91 -33.95 -35.80
C SER A 273 18.66 -33.34 -36.40
N THR A 274 17.79 -34.19 -36.93
CA THR A 274 16.48 -33.80 -37.45
C THR A 274 15.41 -34.55 -36.67
N ILE A 275 14.40 -33.82 -36.18
CA ILE A 275 13.31 -34.38 -35.39
C ILE A 275 12.07 -34.45 -36.28
N SER A 276 11.51 -35.64 -36.47
CA SER A 276 10.21 -35.82 -37.13
C SER A 276 9.09 -35.34 -36.21
N LEU A 277 8.13 -34.60 -36.76
CA LEU A 277 6.91 -34.17 -36.07
C LEU A 277 5.86 -35.29 -35.99
N LEU A 278 6.05 -36.38 -36.76
CA LEU A 278 5.16 -37.54 -36.76
C LEU A 278 5.56 -38.55 -35.67
N ASP A 279 4.59 -39.31 -35.18
CA ASP A 279 4.81 -40.40 -34.23
C ASP A 279 5.56 -41.56 -34.90
N PRO A 280 6.71 -42.01 -34.36
CA PRO A 280 7.42 -43.19 -34.87
C PRO A 280 6.55 -44.46 -34.94
N LYS A 281 5.55 -44.61 -34.08
CA LYS A 281 4.64 -45.75 -34.06
C LYS A 281 3.42 -45.57 -34.96
N ASN A 282 3.06 -44.31 -35.27
CA ASN A 282 1.93 -44.00 -36.14
C ASN A 282 2.26 -42.79 -37.04
N PRO A 283 2.80 -43.02 -38.24
CA PRO A 283 3.22 -41.97 -39.16
C PRO A 283 2.09 -41.05 -39.64
N LYS A 284 0.82 -41.38 -39.40
CA LYS A 284 -0.32 -40.53 -39.76
C LYS A 284 -0.64 -39.47 -38.69
N LYS A 285 -0.03 -39.56 -37.50
CA LYS A 285 -0.32 -38.68 -36.36
C LYS A 285 0.88 -37.82 -36.00
N HIS A 286 0.60 -36.55 -35.73
CA HIS A 286 1.58 -35.64 -35.13
C HIS A 286 1.78 -35.99 -33.66
N ARG A 287 3.00 -35.79 -33.15
CA ARG A 287 3.34 -35.97 -31.74
C ARG A 287 3.72 -34.66 -31.07
N MET A 288 3.50 -34.58 -29.76
CA MET A 288 3.97 -33.44 -28.97
C MET A 288 5.50 -33.45 -28.87
N ILE A 289 6.12 -32.29 -29.12
CA ILE A 289 7.58 -32.12 -29.04
C ILE A 289 7.89 -30.95 -28.13
N ARG A 290 8.78 -31.17 -27.15
CA ARG A 290 9.28 -30.13 -26.25
C ARG A 290 10.76 -29.89 -26.50
N LEU A 291 11.10 -28.64 -26.81
CA LEU A 291 12.45 -28.19 -27.14
C LEU A 291 12.93 -27.20 -26.09
N ARG A 292 14.08 -27.46 -25.48
CA ARG A 292 14.62 -26.63 -24.39
C ARG A 292 15.60 -25.58 -24.91
N PHE A 293 15.34 -24.35 -24.51
CA PHE A 293 16.16 -23.17 -24.74
C PHE A 293 16.49 -22.49 -23.42
N ALA A 294 17.50 -21.63 -23.43
CA ALA A 294 17.82 -20.79 -22.29
C ALA A 294 18.44 -19.48 -22.76
N VAL A 295 18.21 -18.39 -22.03
CA VAL A 295 18.88 -17.10 -22.26
C VAL A 295 19.83 -16.85 -21.09
N GLY A 296 21.03 -16.36 -21.40
CA GLY A 296 21.98 -15.85 -20.43
C GLY A 296 22.60 -14.54 -20.91
N LEU A 297 23.06 -13.70 -19.98
CA LEU A 297 23.72 -12.44 -20.29
C LEU A 297 25.23 -12.57 -20.10
N ALA A 298 25.99 -12.05 -21.07
CA ALA A 298 27.44 -11.97 -21.02
C ALA A 298 27.92 -10.68 -21.69
N LYS A 299 29.22 -10.38 -21.56
CA LYS A 299 29.80 -9.21 -22.22
C LYS A 299 29.58 -9.30 -23.74
N LYS A 300 29.42 -8.14 -24.38
CA LYS A 300 29.21 -8.06 -25.82
C LYS A 300 30.42 -8.63 -26.55
N MET A 301 30.18 -9.66 -27.37
CA MET A 301 31.20 -10.33 -28.18
C MET A 301 30.69 -10.44 -29.60
N LEU A 302 31.45 -9.88 -30.53
CA LEU A 302 31.14 -9.97 -31.95
C LEU A 302 31.45 -11.38 -32.48
N PRO A 303 30.68 -11.87 -33.47
CA PRO A 303 30.95 -13.14 -34.13
C PRO A 303 32.40 -13.25 -34.62
N GLY A 304 32.97 -14.45 -34.56
CA GLY A 304 34.31 -14.74 -35.07
C GLY A 304 35.49 -14.50 -34.12
N ARG A 305 35.30 -13.78 -32.99
CA ARG A 305 36.37 -13.55 -32.01
C ARG A 305 36.57 -14.70 -31.02
N SER A 306 35.51 -15.15 -30.35
CA SER A 306 35.57 -16.32 -29.46
C SER A 306 34.16 -16.89 -29.22
N LEU A 307 34.10 -18.08 -28.60
CA LEU A 307 32.85 -18.76 -28.29
C LEU A 307 32.37 -18.40 -26.88
N ILE A 308 31.17 -17.83 -26.77
CA ILE A 308 30.47 -17.71 -25.49
C ILE A 308 30.00 -19.11 -25.05
N THR A 309 30.44 -19.52 -23.87
CA THR A 309 29.95 -20.72 -23.17
C THR A 309 29.18 -20.33 -21.91
N THR A 310 28.51 -21.31 -21.30
CA THR A 310 27.77 -21.09 -20.05
C THR A 310 28.67 -20.65 -18.89
N ALA A 311 29.98 -20.95 -18.97
CA ALA A 311 30.96 -20.51 -17.98
C ALA A 311 31.35 -19.02 -18.12
N ASN A 312 31.01 -18.39 -19.25
CA ASN A 312 31.32 -16.98 -19.52
C ASN A 312 30.16 -16.03 -19.18
N LEU A 313 29.07 -16.55 -18.61
CA LEU A 313 27.88 -15.77 -18.30
C LEU A 313 28.05 -14.96 -17.02
N ALA A 314 27.54 -13.73 -17.03
CA ALA A 314 27.39 -12.90 -15.84
C ALA A 314 26.06 -13.15 -15.11
N SER A 315 25.13 -13.87 -15.75
CA SER A 315 23.84 -14.26 -15.20
C SER A 315 23.70 -15.78 -15.10
N SER A 316 22.72 -16.24 -14.31
CA SER A 316 22.22 -17.61 -14.42
C SER A 316 21.58 -17.85 -15.80
N LEU A 317 21.28 -19.11 -16.12
CA LEU A 317 20.56 -19.46 -17.36
C LEU A 317 19.06 -19.44 -17.10
N ALA A 318 18.35 -18.50 -17.72
CA ALA A 318 16.90 -18.49 -17.70
C ALA A 318 16.35 -19.47 -18.74
N GLU A 319 15.95 -20.65 -18.29
CA GLU A 319 15.44 -21.72 -19.15
C GLU A 319 13.97 -21.50 -19.54
N PHE A 320 13.64 -21.89 -20.77
CA PHE A 320 12.27 -21.96 -21.28
C PHE A 320 12.15 -23.07 -22.33
N SER A 321 10.92 -23.46 -22.62
CA SER A 321 10.60 -24.51 -23.59
C SER A 321 9.80 -23.94 -24.76
N ILE A 322 9.99 -24.49 -25.94
CA ILE A 322 9.05 -24.37 -27.05
C ILE A 322 8.38 -25.72 -27.24
N ILE A 323 7.05 -25.71 -27.27
CA ILE A 323 6.22 -26.90 -27.30
C ILE A 323 5.43 -26.89 -28.60
N TYR A 324 5.54 -27.97 -29.37
CA TYR A 324 4.68 -28.23 -30.52
C TYR A 324 3.41 -28.94 -30.06
N ASN A 325 2.26 -28.31 -30.30
CA ASN A 325 0.97 -28.92 -30.03
C ASN A 325 0.51 -29.70 -31.28
N PRO A 326 0.32 -31.04 -31.21
CA PRO A 326 -0.06 -31.84 -32.36
C PRO A 326 -1.48 -31.57 -32.86
N THR A 327 -2.38 -31.10 -31.99
CA THR A 327 -3.79 -30.83 -32.34
C THR A 327 -3.93 -29.52 -33.11
N SER A 328 -3.27 -28.45 -32.65
CA SER A 328 -3.30 -27.14 -33.31
C SER A 328 -2.21 -26.95 -34.35
N GLN A 329 -1.24 -27.87 -34.41
CA GLN A 329 -0.04 -27.82 -35.25
C GLN A 329 0.77 -26.52 -35.12
N LYS A 330 0.69 -25.86 -33.96
CA LYS A 330 1.37 -24.60 -33.67
C LYS A 330 2.43 -24.78 -32.59
N TRP A 331 3.45 -23.93 -32.65
CA TRP A 331 4.44 -23.79 -31.60
C TRP A 331 3.98 -22.78 -30.55
N THR A 332 4.18 -23.10 -29.28
CA THR A 332 3.90 -22.21 -28.16
C THR A 332 5.06 -22.21 -27.18
N PHE A 333 5.30 -21.09 -26.50
CA PHE A 333 6.22 -21.09 -25.37
C PHE A 333 5.62 -21.82 -24.17
N GLY A 334 6.48 -22.48 -23.41
CA GLY A 334 6.15 -23.14 -22.14
C GLY A 334 7.32 -23.07 -21.17
N LYS A 335 7.06 -23.47 -19.92
CA LYS A 335 8.10 -23.71 -18.91
C LYS A 335 8.44 -25.20 -18.90
#